data_AF-A0A1R3JQD5-F1
#
_entry.id   AF-A0A1R3JQD5-F1
#
_cell.length_a   1.000
_cell.length_b   1.000
_cell.length_c   1.000
_cell.angle_alpha   90.00
_cell.angle_beta   90.00
_cell.angle_gamma   90.00
#
_symmetry.space_group_name_H-M   'P 1'
#
loop_
_entity.id
_entity.type
_entity.pdbx_description
1 polymer ?
#
loop_
_entity_poly.entity_id
_entity_poly.type
_entity_poly.pdbx_seq_one_letter_code
_entity_poly.pdbx_strand_id
1 'polypeptide(L)' 'MDNPSGSDDTAKATIEKERPDVNVIVLPEGSSVTRDLRFDRVRVFVNQQNQVVQVPRVA' A
#
# COMPACT_ATOMS: atom_id res chain seq x y z
N MET A 1 4.09 -18.22 7.59
CA MET A 1 5.47 -18.01 7.11
C MET A 1 5.38 -16.86 6.13
N ASP A 2 5.24 -15.66 6.69
CA ASP A 2 5.28 -14.42 5.93
C ASP A 2 6.64 -14.36 5.27
N ASN A 3 6.66 -14.35 3.94
CA ASN A 3 7.87 -14.32 3.14
C ASN A 3 8.15 -12.83 2.87
N PRO A 4 9.07 -12.15 3.58
CA PRO A 4 9.22 -10.69 3.49
C PRO A 4 10.06 -10.30 2.26
N SER A 5 9.90 -11.00 1.14
CA SER A 5 10.75 -10.84 -0.04
C SER A 5 10.30 -9.68 -0.94
N GLY A 6 9.15 -9.05 -0.66
CA GLY A 6 8.61 -7.91 -1.39
C GLY A 6 8.80 -6.59 -0.64
N SER A 7 9.03 -5.50 -1.36
CA SER A 7 9.13 -4.15 -0.77
C SER A 7 7.79 -3.64 -0.24
N ASP A 8 6.69 -4.29 -0.62
CA ASP A 8 5.32 -3.98 -0.22
C ASP A 8 5.07 -4.24 1.27
N ASP A 9 5.60 -5.35 1.80
CA ASP A 9 5.51 -5.68 3.21
C ASP A 9 6.28 -4.64 4.06
N THR A 10 7.45 -4.21 3.56
CA THR A 10 8.22 -3.11 4.16
C THR A 10 7.45 -1.80 4.10
N ALA A 11 6.88 -1.44 2.93
CA ALA A 11 6.14 -0.19 2.76
C ALA A 11 4.91 -0.14 3.66
N LYS A 12 4.15 -1.24 3.74
CA LYS A 12 2.99 -1.34 4.63
C LYS A 12 3.38 -1.14 6.08
N ALA A 13 4.37 -1.89 6.57
CA ALA A 13 4.82 -1.80 7.96
C ALA A 13 5.36 -0.40 8.31
N THR A 14 6.08 0.25 7.40
CA THR A 14 6.55 1.63 7.59
C THR A 14 5.39 2.61 7.69
N ILE A 15 4.41 2.53 6.80
CA ILE A 15 3.25 3.44 6.80
C ILE A 15 2.40 3.24 8.05
N GLU A 16 2.10 2.00 8.44
CA GLU A 16 1.32 1.71 9.65
C GLU A 16 2.03 2.20 10.92
N LYS A 17 3.38 2.13 10.94
CA LYS A 17 4.19 2.64 12.04
C LYS A 17 4.19 4.17 12.12
N GLU A 18 4.30 4.86 10.99
CA GLU A 18 4.36 6.33 10.93
C GLU A 18 2.98 6.98 11.04
N ARG A 19 1.94 6.29 10.56
CA ARG A 19 0.55 6.74 10.48
C ARG A 19 -0.39 5.63 10.95
N PRO A 20 -0.49 5.38 12.26
CA PRO A 20 -1.41 4.37 12.80
C PRO A 20 -2.90 4.74 12.61
N ASP A 21 -3.17 5.97 12.20
CA ASP A 21 -4.49 6.52 11.88
C ASP A 21 -4.99 6.18 10.47
N VAL A 22 -4.13 5.60 9.61
CA VAL A 22 -4.52 5.21 8.24
C VAL A 22 -4.67 3.70 8.07
N ASN A 23 -5.60 3.31 7.23
CA ASN A 23 -5.78 1.96 6.74
C ASN A 23 -4.94 1.76 5.47
N VAL A 24 -3.95 0.86 5.55
CA VAL A 24 -3.05 0.56 4.43
C VAL A 24 -3.56 -0.65 3.66
N ILE A 25 -3.80 -0.44 2.36
CA ILE A 25 -4.32 -1.48 1.45
C ILE A 25 -3.29 -1.73 0.35
N VAL A 26 -2.82 -2.97 0.24
CA VAL A 26 -1.92 -3.41 -0.84
C VAL A 26 -2.75 -3.96 -1.99
N LEU A 27 -2.49 -3.49 -3.21
CA LEU A 27 -3.21 -3.85 -4.42
C LEU A 27 -2.23 -4.09 -5.58
N PRO A 28 -2.53 -5.01 -6.52
CA PRO A 28 -1.78 -5.10 -7.77
C PRO A 28 -1.86 -3.81 -8.58
N GLU A 29 -0.82 -3.48 -9.35
CA GLU A 29 -0.86 -2.34 -10.26
C GLU A 29 -2.02 -2.45 -11.27
N GLY A 30 -2.61 -1.32 -11.65
CA GLY A 30 -3.75 -1.28 -12.57
C GLY A 30 -5.08 -1.73 -11.97
N SER A 31 -5.11 -2.13 -10.68
CA SER A 31 -6.36 -2.46 -9.99
C SER A 31 -7.35 -1.29 -10.04
N SER A 32 -8.58 -1.58 -10.48
CA SER A 32 -9.65 -0.59 -10.45
C SER A 32 -10.03 -0.28 -9.01
N VAL A 33 -10.03 1.01 -8.68
CA VAL A 33 -10.34 1.49 -7.33
C VAL A 33 -11.46 2.52 -7.35
N THR A 34 -12.17 2.62 -6.23
CA THR A 34 -13.16 3.67 -6.02
C THR A 34 -12.48 5.05 -6.02
N ARG A 35 -13.18 6.05 -6.60
CA ARG A 35 -12.73 7.46 -6.71
C ARG A 35 -13.19 8.33 -5.52
N ASP A 36 -13.42 7.71 -4.37
CA ASP A 36 -13.75 8.39 -3.11
C ASP A 36 -12.48 9.00 -2.49
N LEU A 37 -12.59 10.26 -2.06
CA LEU A 37 -11.55 10.95 -1.28
C LEU A 37 -11.67 10.54 0.18
N ARG A 38 -10.60 10.00 0.78
CA ARG A 38 -10.69 9.39 2.11
C ARG A 38 -9.75 9.80 3.22
N PHE A 39 -8.58 10.41 3.11
CA PHE A 39 -7.73 10.84 4.27
C PHE A 39 -7.22 9.75 5.26
N ASP A 40 -8.02 8.73 5.57
CA ASP A 40 -7.74 7.61 6.47
C ASP A 40 -7.29 6.36 5.71
N ARG A 41 -6.98 6.47 4.41
CA ARG A 41 -6.66 5.33 3.56
C ARG A 41 -5.44 5.61 2.71
N VAL A 42 -4.50 4.67 2.73
CA VAL A 42 -3.32 4.67 1.84
C VAL A 42 -3.37 3.41 0.99
N ARG A 43 -3.24 3.57 -0.33
CA ARG A 43 -3.16 2.45 -1.28
C ARG A 43 -1.71 2.28 -1.72
N VAL A 44 -1.20 1.06 -1.57
CA VAL A 44 0.13 0.66 -2.04
C VAL A 44 -0.07 -0.23 -3.27
N PHE A 45 0.40 0.23 -4.43
CA PHE A 45 0.30 -0.53 -5.67
C PHE A 45 1.58 -1.31 -5.91
N VAL A 46 1.45 -2.60 -6.20
CA VAL A 46 2.59 -3.52 -6.35
C VAL A 46 2.58 -4.24 -7.70
N ASN A 47 3.75 -4.52 -8.25
CA ASN A 47 3.87 -5.38 -9.42
C ASN A 47 3.80 -6.87 -9.06
N GLN A 48 3.95 -7.75 -10.06
CA GLN A 48 3.95 -9.21 -9.89
C GLN A 48 5.12 -9.73 -9.03
N GLN A 49 6.16 -8.91 -8.81
CA GLN A 49 7.30 -9.20 -7.94
C GLN A 49 7.12 -8.59 -6.54
N ASN A 50 5.92 -8.14 -6.17
CA ASN A 50 5.60 -7.48 -4.89
C ASN A 50 6.45 -6.22 -4.65
N GLN A 51 6.84 -5.54 -5.72
CA GLN A 51 7.55 -4.27 -5.64
C GLN A 51 6.59 -3.10 -5.75
N VAL A 52 6.76 -2.09 -4.89
CA VAL A 52 5.94 -0.88 -4.92
C VAL A 52 6.24 -0.12 -6.21
N VAL A 53 5.24 0.04 -7.06
CA VAL A 53 5.38 0.70 -8.37
C VAL A 53 4.92 2.15 -8.38
N GLN A 54 4.21 2.57 -7.33
CA GLN A 54 3.71 3.95 -7.19
C GLN A 54 3.96 4.46 -5.78
N VAL A 55 4.34 5.74 -5.68
CA VAL A 55 4.51 6.41 -4.38
C VAL A 55 3.18 6.35 -3.62
N PRO A 56 3.12 5.71 -2.43
CA PRO A 56 1.91 5.64 -1.64
C PRO A 56 1.43 7.04 -1.25
N ARG A 57 0.13 7.28 -1.40
CA ARG A 57 -0.51 8.55 -1.04
C ARG A 57 -1.78 8.29 -0.27
N VAL A 58 -2.10 9.24 0.59
CA VAL A 58 -3.41 9.34 1.20
C VAL A 58 -4.41 9.64 0.10
N ALA A 59 -5.39 8.75 -0.06
CA ALA A 59 -6.44 8.82 -1.07
C ALA A 59 -7.75 9.24 -0.43
#